data_AF-A0A2J8UPP5-F1
#
_entry.id   AF-A0A2J8UPP5-F1
#
_cell.length_a   1.000
_cell.length_b   1.000
_cell.length_c   1.000
_cell.angle_alpha   90.00
_cell.angle_beta   90.00
_cell.angle_gamma   90.00
#
_symmetry.space_group_name_H-M   'P 1'
#
loop_
_entity.id
_entity.type
_entity.pdbx_description
1 polymer ?
#
loop_
_entity_poly.entity_id
_entity_poly.type
_entity_poly.pdbx_seq_one_letter_code
_entity_poly.pdbx_strand_id
1 'polypeptide(L)'
;FFSLLATAILGAVSWQPTNGIFLSMFLIVLPLESMAHGLFHELGNCLGGTSVGYAIVIPTNFCSGHTHGTGEWALAGGDTLRLDTLIEWWREKNGSFCSRLIIVLDSENSTPWVKEVRKINDQYIAVQGAELIKTVDIEEADPPQLGDFTKDWVEYNCNSSNNICWTEKGRTVKAVYGVSKRWSDYTLHLPTGSDVAKHWMLHFPRITYPLVHLANWLCGLNLFWICKTCFRCLKRLKMSWFLPTVLDTGQGFKLVKS
;
A
#
# COMPACT_ATOMS: atom_id res chain seq x y z
N PHE A 1 6.80 6.10 18.17
CA PHE A 1 8.06 5.39 17.85
C PHE A 1 9.29 6.24 18.19
N PHE A 2 9.49 7.41 17.57
CA PHE A 2 10.71 8.20 17.78
C PHE A 2 10.87 8.82 19.19
N SER A 3 9.78 9.15 19.90
CA SER A 3 9.85 9.59 21.31
C SER A 3 10.42 8.49 22.21
N LEU A 4 9.87 7.27 22.11
CA LEU A 4 10.38 6.09 22.84
C LEU A 4 11.85 5.82 22.55
N LEU A 5 12.26 5.95 21.28
CA LEU A 5 13.65 5.78 20.88
C LEU A 5 14.54 6.89 21.47
N ALA A 6 14.09 8.14 21.45
CA ALA A 6 14.83 9.25 22.06
C ALA A 6 14.94 9.09 23.58
N THR A 7 13.87 8.68 24.26
CA THR A 7 13.87 8.37 25.70
C THR A 7 14.82 7.22 26.01
N ALA A 8 14.84 6.16 25.21
CA ALA A 8 15.77 5.04 25.37
C ALA A 8 17.23 5.47 25.13
N ILE A 9 17.49 6.28 24.10
CA ILE A 9 18.84 6.80 23.80
C ILE A 9 19.31 7.76 24.90
N LEU A 10 18.47 8.71 25.32
CA LEU A 10 18.77 9.61 26.41
C LEU A 10 19.01 8.82 27.70
N GLY A 11 18.18 7.83 28.01
CA GLY A 11 18.37 6.93 29.15
C GLY A 11 19.69 6.17 29.11
N ALA A 12 20.10 5.69 27.93
CA ALA A 12 21.37 5.01 27.74
C ALA A 12 22.57 5.97 27.87
N VAL A 13 22.50 7.18 27.31
CA VAL A 13 23.57 8.18 27.32
C VAL A 13 23.73 8.82 28.70
N SER A 14 22.64 9.00 29.43
CA SER A 14 22.63 9.61 30.77
C SER A 14 22.65 8.60 31.91
N TRP A 15 23.01 7.33 31.62
CA TRP A 15 23.04 6.26 32.61
C TRP A 15 23.95 6.59 33.80
N GLN A 16 23.35 6.70 34.99
CA GLN A 16 24.06 6.93 36.24
C GLN A 16 23.95 5.70 37.15
N PRO A 17 25.01 4.91 37.34
CA PRO A 17 24.95 3.63 38.07
C PRO A 17 24.69 3.79 39.57
N THR A 18 24.95 4.96 40.14
CA THR A 18 24.82 5.24 41.58
C THR A 18 23.59 6.07 41.94
N ASN A 19 22.81 6.54 40.96
CA ASN A 19 21.69 7.43 41.18
C ASN A 19 20.34 6.71 40.98
N GLY A 20 19.74 6.24 42.07
CA GLY A 20 18.45 5.55 42.04
C GLY A 20 17.28 6.40 41.53
N ILE A 21 17.38 7.73 41.61
CA ILE A 21 16.35 8.67 41.11
C ILE A 21 16.35 8.69 39.57
N PHE A 22 17.52 8.58 38.95
CA PHE A 22 17.64 8.50 37.50
C PHE A 22 16.98 7.21 36.98
N LEU A 23 17.30 6.07 37.62
CA LEU A 23 16.74 4.77 37.26
C LEU A 23 15.21 4.76 37.47
N SER A 24 14.71 5.34 38.56
CA SER A 24 13.27 5.37 38.85
C SER A 24 12.49 6.25 37.87
N MET A 25 13.00 7.45 37.54
CA MET A 25 12.40 8.29 36.50
C MET A 25 12.37 7.60 35.14
N PHE A 26 13.47 6.96 34.73
CA PHE A 26 13.52 6.22 33.47
C PHE A 26 12.51 5.07 33.43
N LEU A 27 12.40 4.29 34.51
CA LEU A 27 11.44 3.19 34.64
C LEU A 27 9.98 3.64 34.78
N ILE A 28 9.70 4.91 35.08
CA ILE A 28 8.34 5.46 35.09
C ILE A 28 7.99 6.05 33.72
N VAL A 29 8.91 6.82 33.14
CA VAL A 29 8.68 7.53 31.87
C VAL A 29 8.58 6.53 30.71
N LEU A 30 9.45 5.52 30.64
CA LEU A 30 9.45 4.58 29.52
C LEU A 30 8.14 3.77 29.42
N PRO A 31 7.60 3.17 30.50
CA PRO A 31 6.30 2.49 30.43
C PRO A 31 5.14 3.43 30.16
N LEU A 32 5.14 4.63 30.76
CA LEU A 32 4.07 5.62 30.54
C LEU A 32 4.02 6.08 29.07
N GLU A 33 5.18 6.38 28.48
CA GLU A 33 5.27 6.70 27.05
C GLU A 33 4.88 5.50 26.17
N SER A 34 5.23 4.28 26.58
CA SER A 34 4.87 3.06 25.83
C SER A 34 3.37 2.81 25.84
N MET A 35 2.71 3.05 26.98
CA MET A 35 1.27 2.92 27.17
C MET A 35 0.53 4.01 26.39
N ALA A 36 1.00 5.26 26.46
CA ALA A 36 0.45 6.35 25.66
C ALA A 36 0.58 6.06 24.17
N HIS A 37 1.75 5.58 23.73
CA HIS A 37 1.98 5.19 22.34
C HIS A 37 1.06 4.04 21.91
N GLY A 38 0.89 3.01 22.74
CA GLY A 38 -0.03 1.90 22.49
C GLY A 38 -1.47 2.38 22.35
N LEU A 39 -1.91 3.24 23.27
CA LEU A 39 -3.26 3.82 23.24
C LEU A 39 -3.49 4.67 21.99
N PHE A 40 -2.55 5.55 21.62
CA PHE A 40 -2.67 6.35 20.40
C PHE A 40 -2.60 5.50 19.13
N HIS A 41 -1.86 4.39 19.15
CA HIS A 41 -1.82 3.44 18.05
C HIS A 41 -3.15 2.69 17.90
N GLU A 42 -3.75 2.24 18.99
CA GLU A 42 -5.07 1.61 18.98
C GLU A 42 -6.17 2.59 18.58
N LEU A 43 -6.21 3.80 19.14
CA LEU A 43 -7.11 4.87 18.68
C LEU A 43 -6.88 5.22 17.20
N GLY A 44 -5.62 5.24 16.76
CA GLY A 44 -5.23 5.43 15.37
C GLY A 44 -5.81 4.37 14.46
N ASN A 45 -5.81 3.11 14.89
CA ASN A 45 -6.41 1.99 14.16
C ASN A 45 -7.94 2.00 14.21
N CYS A 46 -8.55 2.39 15.33
CA CYS A 46 -10.00 2.47 15.49
C CYS A 46 -10.63 3.63 14.70
N LEU A 47 -9.92 4.76 14.58
CA LEU A 47 -10.38 5.95 13.86
C LEU A 47 -9.87 6.00 12.41
N GLY A 48 -8.73 5.36 12.12
CA GLY A 48 -8.09 5.32 10.81
C GLY A 48 -8.75 4.29 9.90
N GLY A 49 -9.93 4.62 9.40
CA GLY A 49 -10.73 3.70 8.61
C GLY A 49 -11.55 4.38 7.53
N THR A 50 -10.92 4.87 6.47
CA THR A 50 -11.53 4.92 5.13
C THR A 50 -10.50 4.50 4.09
N SER A 51 -10.29 3.19 4.05
CA SER A 51 -9.68 2.48 2.93
C SER A 51 -10.61 2.56 1.74
N VAL A 52 -10.42 3.51 0.84
CA VAL A 52 -11.06 3.43 -0.47
C VAL A 52 -10.08 2.71 -1.40
N GLY A 53 -10.22 1.39 -1.44
CA GLY A 53 -9.58 0.53 -2.42
C GLY A 53 -10.53 0.32 -3.58
N TYR A 54 -10.21 0.89 -4.74
CA TYR A 54 -10.87 0.50 -5.98
C TYR A 54 -9.98 -0.51 -6.67
N ALA A 55 -10.44 -1.77 -6.66
CA ALA A 55 -9.92 -2.82 -7.52
C ALA A 55 -10.87 -2.94 -8.71
N ILE A 56 -10.43 -2.55 -9.89
CA ILE A 56 -11.18 -2.85 -11.11
C ILE A 56 -10.62 -4.16 -11.65
N VAL A 57 -11.44 -5.22 -11.56
CA VAL A 57 -11.19 -6.55 -12.13
C VAL A 57 -12.13 -6.67 -13.32
N ILE A 58 -11.60 -6.77 -14.54
CA ILE A 58 -12.43 -6.90 -15.75
C ILE A 58 -12.37 -8.35 -16.24
N PRO A 59 -13.44 -9.14 -16.07
CA PRO A 59 -13.54 -10.46 -16.66
C PRO A 59 -13.78 -10.34 -18.18
N THR A 60 -13.01 -11.11 -18.93
CA THR A 60 -12.87 -11.05 -20.39
C THR A 60 -14.03 -11.62 -21.19
N ASN A 61 -15.03 -12.25 -20.57
CA ASN A 61 -16.00 -13.06 -21.30
C ASN A 61 -17.23 -12.32 -21.86
N PHE A 62 -17.49 -11.05 -21.52
CA PHE A 62 -18.71 -10.37 -22.00
C PHE A 62 -18.51 -8.98 -22.61
N CYS A 63 -17.36 -8.33 -22.40
CA CYS A 63 -17.08 -6.97 -22.89
C CYS A 63 -15.64 -6.81 -23.39
N SER A 64 -15.10 -7.78 -24.14
CA SER A 64 -13.74 -7.68 -24.67
C SER A 64 -13.68 -6.68 -25.84
N GLY A 65 -13.27 -5.46 -25.50
CA GLY A 65 -12.54 -4.63 -26.44
C GLY A 65 -11.24 -5.34 -26.78
N HIS A 66 -10.93 -5.53 -28.06
CA HIS A 66 -9.61 -5.95 -28.49
C HIS A 66 -8.57 -5.00 -27.88
N THR A 67 -7.53 -5.54 -27.24
CA THR A 67 -6.41 -4.71 -26.80
C THR A 67 -5.43 -4.54 -27.95
N HIS A 68 -5.11 -3.30 -28.32
CA HIS A 68 -4.07 -3.02 -29.29
C HIS A 68 -2.70 -3.47 -28.76
N GLY A 69 -1.70 -3.63 -29.62
CA GLY A 69 -0.32 -4.00 -29.20
C GLY A 69 0.32 -2.99 -28.24
N THR A 70 -0.23 -1.77 -28.16
CA THR A 70 0.11 -0.71 -27.20
C THR A 70 -0.51 -0.93 -25.81
N GLY A 71 -1.40 -1.91 -25.66
CA GLY A 71 -2.18 -2.18 -24.45
C GLY A 71 -3.44 -1.33 -24.31
N GLU A 72 -3.71 -0.42 -25.24
CA GLU A 72 -4.93 0.39 -25.27
C GLU A 72 -6.16 -0.50 -25.51
N TRP A 73 -7.27 -0.16 -24.86
CA TRP A 73 -8.51 -0.94 -25.00
C TRP A 73 -9.37 -0.34 -26.10
N ALA A 74 -9.81 -1.16 -27.05
CA ALA A 74 -10.84 -0.75 -27.99
C ALA A 74 -12.18 -0.58 -27.24
N LEU A 75 -12.84 0.55 -27.43
CA LEU A 75 -14.19 0.81 -26.92
C LEU A 75 -15.22 0.52 -28.02
N ALA A 76 -16.45 0.21 -27.59
CA ALA A 76 -17.58 0.13 -28.52
C ALA A 76 -17.77 1.49 -29.20
N GLY A 77 -17.67 1.52 -30.54
CA GLY A 77 -17.72 2.76 -31.32
C GLY A 77 -16.41 3.15 -32.02
N GLY A 78 -15.34 2.38 -31.85
CA GLY A 78 -14.05 2.61 -32.54
C GLY A 78 -13.08 3.55 -31.80
N ASP A 79 -13.50 4.05 -30.63
CA ASP A 79 -12.63 4.81 -29.73
C ASP A 79 -11.67 3.88 -28.97
N THR A 80 -10.64 4.47 -28.36
CA THR A 80 -9.64 3.73 -27.56
C THR A 80 -9.49 4.33 -26.17
N LEU A 81 -9.38 3.47 -25.15
CA LEU A 81 -9.07 3.87 -23.79
C LEU A 81 -7.57 3.69 -23.52
N ARG A 82 -6.91 4.80 -23.23
CA ARG A 82 -5.52 4.83 -22.79
C ARG A 82 -5.41 4.79 -21.28
N LEU A 83 -4.30 4.26 -20.78
CA LEU A 83 -3.97 4.32 -19.36
C LEU A 83 -3.96 5.76 -18.85
N ASP A 84 -3.39 6.69 -19.62
CA ASP A 84 -3.33 8.11 -19.24
C ASP A 84 -4.74 8.68 -19.01
N THR A 85 -5.67 8.46 -19.94
CA THR A 85 -7.06 8.91 -19.84
C THR A 85 -7.72 8.38 -18.57
N LEU A 86 -7.54 7.10 -18.24
CA LEU A 86 -8.05 6.50 -17.02
C LEU A 86 -7.47 7.15 -15.75
N ILE A 87 -6.18 7.46 -15.77
CA ILE A 87 -5.48 8.14 -14.67
C ILE A 87 -6.00 9.58 -14.50
N GLU A 88 -6.33 10.27 -15.59
CA GLU A 88 -6.93 11.61 -15.52
C GLU A 88 -8.30 11.58 -14.89
N TRP A 89 -9.16 10.64 -15.30
CA TRP A 89 -10.47 10.43 -14.68
C TRP A 89 -10.35 10.09 -13.20
N TRP A 90 -9.39 9.22 -12.87
CA TRP A 90 -9.10 8.89 -11.48
C TRP A 90 -8.62 10.12 -10.69
N ARG A 91 -7.75 10.96 -11.29
CA ARG A 91 -7.27 12.21 -10.68
C ARG A 91 -8.43 13.14 -10.34
N GLU A 92 -9.37 13.30 -11.26
CA GLU A 92 -10.55 14.15 -11.09
C GLU A 92 -11.41 13.66 -9.92
N LYS A 93 -11.65 12.34 -9.84
CA LYS A 93 -12.48 11.74 -8.78
C LYS A 93 -11.78 11.66 -7.42
N ASN A 94 -10.47 11.43 -7.42
CA ASN A 94 -9.67 11.28 -6.20
C ASN A 94 -9.07 12.60 -5.71
N GLY A 95 -9.35 13.75 -6.34
CA GLY A 95 -8.70 15.03 -6.01
C GLY A 95 -8.83 15.47 -4.54
N SER A 96 -9.94 15.14 -3.88
CA SER A 96 -10.17 15.42 -2.45
C SER A 96 -9.79 14.28 -1.51
N PHE A 97 -9.34 13.13 -2.03
CA PHE A 97 -9.12 11.91 -1.27
C PHE A 97 -7.70 11.37 -1.45
N CYS A 98 -7.18 10.70 -0.43
CA CYS A 98 -5.89 10.01 -0.51
C CYS A 98 -6.13 8.51 -0.72
N SER A 99 -6.74 8.14 -1.85
CA SER A 99 -7.04 6.74 -2.18
C SER A 99 -5.97 6.14 -3.11
N ARG A 100 -5.90 4.80 -3.14
CA ARG A 100 -5.07 4.06 -4.09
C ARG A 100 -5.95 3.48 -5.19
N LEU A 101 -5.44 3.47 -6.41
CA LEU A 101 -6.06 2.76 -7.52
C LEU A 101 -5.28 1.48 -7.78
N ILE A 102 -5.98 0.36 -7.82
CA ILE A 102 -5.40 -0.94 -8.18
C ILE A 102 -6.17 -1.47 -9.38
N ILE A 103 -5.47 -1.72 -10.47
CA ILE A 103 -6.06 -2.19 -11.72
C ILE A 103 -5.59 -3.63 -11.92
N VAL A 104 -6.52 -4.57 -12.06
CA VAL A 104 -6.21 -5.98 -12.33
C VAL A 104 -6.70 -6.33 -13.73
N LEU A 105 -5.76 -6.68 -14.59
CA LEU A 105 -5.96 -6.87 -16.02
C LEU A 105 -5.72 -8.31 -16.41
N ASP A 106 -6.74 -8.90 -17.01
CA ASP A 106 -6.64 -10.15 -17.75
C ASP A 106 -6.83 -9.81 -19.22
N SER A 107 -5.76 -9.46 -19.92
CA SER A 107 -5.81 -9.10 -21.34
C SER A 107 -4.52 -9.51 -22.04
N GLU A 108 -4.60 -9.78 -23.35
CA GLU A 108 -3.44 -10.24 -24.12
C GLU A 108 -2.26 -9.25 -24.05
N ASN A 109 -2.55 -7.94 -24.11
CA ASN A 109 -1.54 -6.88 -24.10
C ASN A 109 -1.56 -6.06 -22.79
N SER A 110 -1.49 -6.71 -21.63
CA SER A 110 -1.48 -6.02 -20.32
C SER A 110 -0.10 -5.45 -19.92
N THR A 111 0.99 -5.99 -20.49
CA THR A 111 2.37 -5.64 -20.14
C THR A 111 2.76 -4.17 -20.39
N PRO A 112 2.26 -3.46 -21.42
CA PRO A 112 2.56 -2.05 -21.62
C PRO A 112 2.09 -1.18 -20.45
N TRP A 113 0.88 -1.41 -19.94
CA TRP A 113 0.35 -0.64 -18.81
C TRP A 113 1.14 -0.88 -17.51
N VAL A 114 1.63 -2.10 -17.31
CA VAL A 114 2.53 -2.47 -16.21
C VAL A 114 3.88 -1.73 -16.28
N LYS A 115 4.35 -1.38 -17.49
CA LYS A 115 5.56 -0.58 -17.68
C LYS A 115 5.28 0.92 -17.52
N GLU A 116 4.19 1.41 -18.10
CA GLU A 116 3.81 2.82 -18.06
C GLU A 116 3.48 3.30 -16.64
N VAL A 117 2.85 2.47 -15.80
CA VAL A 117 2.53 2.85 -14.41
C VAL A 117 3.76 3.25 -13.59
N ARG A 118 4.95 2.69 -13.92
CA ARG A 118 6.22 2.99 -13.23
C ARG A 118 6.71 4.41 -13.49
N LYS A 119 6.24 5.07 -14.56
CA LYS A 119 6.59 6.45 -14.90
C LYS A 119 5.77 7.47 -14.10
N ILE A 120 4.63 7.05 -13.55
CA ILE A 120 3.70 7.90 -12.80
C ILE A 120 4.31 8.31 -11.45
N ASN A 121 4.32 9.61 -11.18
CA ASN A 121 4.93 10.18 -9.97
C ASN A 121 3.91 10.62 -8.92
N ASP A 122 2.76 11.14 -9.32
CA ASP A 122 1.94 11.97 -8.43
C ASP A 122 0.74 11.26 -7.80
N GLN A 123 0.59 9.96 -8.06
CA GLN A 123 -0.52 9.15 -7.57
C GLN A 123 -0.07 7.78 -7.08
N TYR A 124 -0.92 7.13 -6.30
CA TYR A 124 -0.69 5.78 -5.78
C TYR A 124 -1.46 4.77 -6.63
N ILE A 125 -0.81 4.28 -7.69
CA ILE A 125 -1.43 3.37 -8.66
C ILE A 125 -0.61 2.09 -8.73
N ALA A 126 -1.31 0.96 -8.77
CA ALA A 126 -0.74 -0.33 -9.12
C ALA A 126 -1.51 -0.96 -10.27
N VAL A 127 -0.78 -1.64 -11.16
CA VAL A 127 -1.35 -2.41 -12.26
C VAL A 127 -0.83 -3.83 -12.13
N GLN A 128 -1.75 -4.78 -12.03
CA GLN A 128 -1.52 -6.21 -12.14
C GLN A 128 -1.97 -6.64 -13.54
N GLY A 129 -1.13 -7.40 -14.21
CA GLY A 129 -1.40 -7.96 -15.53
C GLY A 129 -0.91 -9.40 -15.63
N ALA A 130 -1.09 -9.96 -16.82
CA ALA A 130 -0.65 -11.29 -17.18
C ALA A 130 0.06 -11.28 -18.54
N GLU A 131 1.07 -12.14 -18.66
CA GLU A 131 1.72 -12.49 -19.92
C GLU A 131 1.35 -13.94 -20.26
N LEU A 132 0.63 -14.12 -21.37
CA LEU A 132 0.19 -15.41 -21.88
C LEU A 132 1.27 -15.94 -22.84
N ILE A 133 1.92 -17.04 -22.46
CA ILE A 133 2.96 -17.67 -23.27
C ILE A 133 2.28 -18.60 -24.28
N LYS A 134 2.22 -18.15 -25.54
CA LYS A 134 1.60 -18.91 -26.65
C LYS A 134 2.48 -20.07 -27.16
N THR A 135 3.75 -20.13 -26.78
CA THR A 135 4.71 -21.17 -27.18
C THR A 135 5.03 -22.07 -26.00
N VAL A 136 4.33 -23.19 -25.91
CA VAL A 136 4.66 -24.25 -24.95
C VAL A 136 5.26 -25.40 -25.77
N ASP A 137 6.54 -25.73 -25.52
CA ASP A 137 7.25 -26.88 -26.10
C ASP A 137 6.73 -28.24 -25.59
N ILE A 138 5.52 -28.27 -25.01
CA ILE A 138 4.93 -29.47 -24.40
C ILE A 138 3.66 -29.75 -25.19
N GLU A 139 3.67 -30.80 -26.01
CA GLU A 139 2.58 -31.23 -26.92
C GLU A 139 1.24 -31.54 -26.22
N GLU A 140 1.13 -31.37 -24.89
CA GLU A 140 0.03 -31.86 -24.05
C GLU A 140 -0.71 -30.78 -23.24
N ALA A 141 -0.25 -29.52 -23.25
CA ALA A 141 -0.89 -28.44 -22.48
C ALA A 141 -1.80 -27.57 -23.35
N ASP A 142 -3.05 -27.39 -22.92
CA ASP A 142 -3.98 -26.48 -23.58
C ASP A 142 -3.40 -25.05 -23.63
N PRO A 143 -3.54 -24.34 -24.76
CA PRO A 143 -3.05 -22.98 -24.88
C PRO A 143 -3.78 -22.07 -23.88
N PRO A 144 -3.07 -21.15 -23.21
CA PRO A 144 -3.66 -20.30 -22.19
C PRO A 144 -4.78 -19.44 -22.78
N GLN A 145 -5.93 -19.44 -22.12
CA GLN A 145 -7.12 -18.69 -22.50
C GLN A 145 -7.24 -17.41 -21.67
N LEU A 146 -7.93 -16.42 -22.25
CA LEU A 146 -8.34 -15.23 -21.50
C LEU A 146 -9.27 -15.65 -20.35
N GLY A 147 -8.98 -15.23 -19.13
CA GLY A 147 -9.69 -15.67 -17.93
C GLY A 147 -8.90 -16.64 -17.05
N ASP A 148 -7.89 -17.34 -17.59
CA ASP A 148 -7.04 -18.25 -16.81
C ASP A 148 -6.26 -17.50 -15.75
N PHE A 149 -5.75 -16.30 -16.08
CA PHE A 149 -5.12 -15.43 -15.10
C PHE A 149 -6.09 -15.01 -13.99
N THR A 150 -7.29 -14.53 -14.34
CA THR A 150 -8.28 -14.09 -13.35
C THR A 150 -8.65 -15.24 -12.42
N LYS A 151 -8.86 -16.44 -12.98
CA LYS A 151 -9.18 -17.64 -12.20
C LYS A 151 -8.08 -17.96 -11.19
N ASP A 152 -6.83 -18.04 -11.64
CA ASP A 152 -5.67 -18.33 -10.78
C ASP A 152 -5.45 -17.21 -9.75
N TRP A 153 -5.63 -15.95 -10.13
CA TRP A 153 -5.44 -14.80 -9.26
C TRP A 153 -6.51 -14.72 -8.17
N VAL A 154 -7.77 -15.00 -8.50
CA VAL A 154 -8.88 -15.08 -7.54
C VAL A 154 -8.66 -16.24 -6.58
N GLU A 155 -8.32 -17.43 -7.09
CA GLU A 155 -8.00 -18.60 -6.26
C GLU A 155 -6.84 -18.30 -5.30
N TYR A 156 -5.79 -17.64 -5.79
CA TYR A 156 -4.63 -17.26 -4.99
C TYR A 156 -4.97 -16.31 -3.82
N ASN A 157 -5.85 -15.34 -4.06
CA ASN A 157 -6.16 -14.29 -3.08
C ASN A 157 -7.34 -14.65 -2.15
N CYS A 158 -8.31 -15.43 -2.62
CA CYS A 158 -9.51 -15.75 -1.87
C CYS A 158 -9.37 -17.04 -1.04
N ASN A 159 -8.57 -18.01 -1.49
CA ASN A 159 -8.48 -19.32 -0.82
C ASN A 159 -7.15 -19.48 -0.08
N SER A 160 -7.21 -19.50 1.25
CA SER A 160 -6.02 -19.61 2.11
C SER A 160 -5.27 -20.95 1.99
N SER A 161 -5.92 -21.97 1.43
CA SER A 161 -5.41 -23.34 1.29
C SER A 161 -4.98 -23.69 -0.14
N ASN A 162 -4.87 -22.70 -1.03
CA ASN A 162 -4.43 -22.96 -2.40
C ASN A 162 -2.94 -23.37 -2.44
N ASN A 163 -2.56 -24.12 -3.47
CA ASN A 163 -1.17 -24.52 -3.74
C ASN A 163 -0.57 -23.72 -4.92
N ILE A 164 -1.11 -22.53 -5.23
CA ILE A 164 -0.69 -21.76 -6.41
C ILE A 164 0.66 -21.10 -6.13
N CYS A 165 1.66 -21.50 -6.90
CA CYS A 165 3.00 -20.93 -6.85
C CYS A 165 3.30 -20.12 -8.12
N TRP A 166 3.24 -18.79 -8.03
CA TRP A 166 3.49 -17.91 -9.17
C TRP A 166 4.92 -17.99 -9.73
N THR A 167 5.89 -18.45 -8.94
CA THR A 167 7.30 -18.61 -9.35
C THR A 167 7.63 -19.97 -9.96
N GLU A 168 6.63 -20.85 -10.09
CA GLU A 168 6.83 -22.19 -10.66
C GLU A 168 7.22 -22.11 -12.14
N LYS A 169 8.25 -22.86 -12.52
CA LYS A 169 8.73 -22.92 -13.90
C LYS A 169 7.77 -23.77 -14.74
N GLY A 170 7.36 -23.26 -15.91
CA GLY A 170 6.49 -23.98 -16.84
C GLY A 170 5.03 -23.52 -16.87
N ARG A 171 4.64 -22.52 -16.07
CA ARG A 171 3.29 -21.92 -16.18
C ARG A 171 3.11 -21.24 -17.54
N THR A 172 1.96 -21.50 -18.16
CA THR A 172 1.50 -20.87 -19.40
C THR A 172 1.11 -19.40 -19.19
N VAL A 173 0.65 -19.07 -17.98
CA VAL A 173 0.29 -17.71 -17.55
C VAL A 173 1.31 -17.21 -16.54
N LYS A 174 1.98 -16.09 -16.86
CA LYS A 174 2.88 -15.39 -15.94
C LYS A 174 2.24 -14.14 -15.41
N ALA A 175 2.27 -13.97 -14.09
CA ALA A 175 1.78 -12.75 -13.46
C ALA A 175 2.86 -11.67 -13.50
N VAL A 176 2.47 -10.45 -13.86
CA VAL A 176 3.34 -9.28 -13.85
C VAL A 176 2.63 -8.13 -13.18
N TYR A 177 3.37 -7.31 -12.45
CA TYR A 177 2.80 -6.09 -11.90
C TYR A 177 3.78 -4.93 -11.90
N GLY A 178 3.20 -3.73 -11.78
CA GLY A 178 3.90 -2.46 -11.75
C GLY A 178 3.23 -1.54 -10.75
N VAL A 179 4.02 -0.68 -10.13
CA VAL A 179 3.55 0.32 -9.18
C VAL A 179 4.12 1.68 -9.52
N SER A 180 3.39 2.74 -9.20
CA SER A 180 3.85 4.11 -9.33
C SER A 180 5.04 4.42 -8.40
N LYS A 181 5.83 5.45 -8.72
CA LYS A 181 7.06 5.75 -7.96
C LYS A 181 6.80 6.09 -6.49
N ARG A 182 5.64 6.67 -6.19
CA ARG A 182 5.23 7.04 -4.83
C ARG A 182 4.38 6.00 -4.14
N TRP A 183 4.15 4.83 -4.75
CA TRP A 183 3.35 3.75 -4.16
C TRP A 183 3.72 3.47 -2.70
N SER A 184 5.02 3.42 -2.40
CA SER A 184 5.53 3.14 -1.06
C SER A 184 5.26 4.22 -0.02
N ASP A 185 4.97 5.44 -0.44
CA ASP A 185 4.72 6.55 0.48
C ASP A 185 3.29 6.57 0.97
N TYR A 186 2.43 5.76 0.36
CA TYR A 186 1.05 5.64 0.79
C TYR A 186 1.01 5.22 2.26
N THR A 187 0.27 6.00 3.02
CA THR A 187 -0.12 5.68 4.38
C THR A 187 -1.63 5.75 4.43
N LEU A 188 -2.27 4.78 5.07
CA LEU A 188 -3.69 4.88 5.40
C LEU A 188 -3.91 6.21 6.13
N HIS A 189 -5.03 6.85 5.84
CA HIS A 189 -5.38 8.10 6.48
C HIS A 189 -5.56 7.84 7.98
N LEU A 190 -4.52 8.16 8.75
CA LEU A 190 -4.59 8.17 10.20
C LEU A 190 -5.52 9.32 10.63
N PRO A 191 -6.23 9.19 11.75
CA PRO A 191 -6.98 10.32 12.30
C PRO A 191 -6.06 11.52 12.49
N THR A 192 -6.55 12.70 12.12
CA THR A 192 -5.84 13.94 12.39
C THR A 192 -5.77 14.18 13.90
N GLY A 193 -4.85 15.04 14.36
CA GLY A 193 -4.81 15.43 15.78
C GLY A 193 -6.13 16.01 16.28
N SER A 194 -6.88 16.68 15.40
CA SER A 194 -8.25 17.14 15.65
C SER A 194 -9.26 16.01 15.78
N ASP A 195 -9.16 14.95 14.97
CA ASP A 195 -10.06 13.78 15.07
C ASP A 195 -9.81 13.02 16.36
N VAL A 196 -8.53 12.82 16.73
CA VAL A 196 -8.15 12.23 18.01
C VAL A 196 -8.63 13.09 19.18
N ALA A 197 -8.45 14.41 19.10
CA ALA A 197 -8.92 15.32 20.15
C ALA A 197 -10.44 15.30 20.30
N LYS A 198 -11.17 15.33 19.19
CA LYS A 198 -12.63 15.26 19.18
C LYS A 198 -13.13 13.94 19.75
N HIS A 199 -12.57 12.81 19.32
CA HIS A 199 -12.91 11.50 19.87
C HIS A 199 -12.60 11.45 21.38
N TRP A 200 -11.42 11.91 21.78
CA TRP A 200 -11.03 11.91 23.18
C TRP A 200 -11.96 12.76 24.04
N MET A 201 -12.32 13.94 23.56
CA MET A 201 -13.25 14.83 24.28
C MET A 201 -14.65 14.25 24.41
N LEU A 202 -15.09 13.44 23.45
CA LEU A 202 -16.39 12.75 23.47
C LEU A 202 -16.42 11.55 24.42
N HIS A 203 -15.30 10.86 24.61
CA HIS A 203 -15.26 9.58 25.33
C HIS A 203 -14.54 9.61 26.69
N PHE A 204 -13.72 10.63 26.98
CA PHE A 204 -12.93 10.70 28.21
C PHE A 204 -13.24 11.92 29.10
N PRO A 205 -12.96 11.86 30.41
CA PRO A 205 -13.23 12.95 31.35
C PRO A 205 -12.40 14.21 31.08
N ARG A 206 -12.97 15.39 31.38
CA ARG A 206 -12.37 16.72 31.14
C ARG A 206 -10.97 16.92 31.73
N ILE A 207 -10.63 16.24 32.82
CA ILE A 207 -9.32 16.35 33.46
C ILE A 207 -8.17 15.87 32.56
N THR A 208 -8.48 15.06 31.54
CA THR A 208 -7.49 14.50 30.60
C THR A 208 -7.30 15.35 29.35
N TYR A 209 -8.09 16.41 29.14
CA TYR A 209 -8.01 17.23 27.93
C TYR A 209 -6.66 17.95 27.74
N PRO A 210 -6.01 18.49 28.80
CA PRO A 210 -4.69 19.12 28.65
C PRO A 210 -3.62 18.16 28.10
N LEU A 211 -3.71 16.87 28.44
CA LEU A 211 -2.77 15.84 27.96
C LEU A 211 -2.86 15.65 26.45
N VAL A 212 -4.07 15.69 25.88
CA VAL A 212 -4.28 15.55 24.43
C VAL A 212 -3.78 16.76 23.67
N HIS A 213 -3.98 17.96 24.21
CA HIS A 213 -3.43 19.18 23.60
C HIS A 213 -1.90 19.20 23.62
N LEU A 214 -1.28 18.75 24.72
CA LEU A 214 0.17 18.59 24.81
C LEU A 214 0.70 17.53 23.84
N ALA A 215 0.02 16.38 23.74
CA ALA A 215 0.39 15.32 22.80
C ALA A 215 0.30 15.80 21.34
N ASN A 216 -0.76 16.51 20.97
CA ASN A 216 -0.91 17.10 19.63
C ASN A 216 0.16 18.16 19.33
N TRP A 217 0.53 18.99 20.31
CA TRP A 217 1.60 19.98 20.14
C TRP A 217 2.95 19.28 19.94
N LEU A 218 3.31 18.34 20.80
CA LEU A 218 4.57 17.58 20.68
C LEU A 218 4.65 16.78 19.37
N CYS A 219 3.53 16.23 18.90
CA CYS A 219 3.46 15.53 17.62
C CYS A 219 3.55 16.48 16.41
N GLY A 220 3.09 17.72 16.55
CA GLY A 220 3.20 18.79 15.55
C GLY A 220 4.62 19.35 15.37
N LEU A 221 5.50 19.15 16.36
CA LEU A 221 6.91 19.48 16.26
C LEU A 221 7.61 18.43 15.39
N ASN A 222 7.66 18.69 14.08
CA ASN A 222 8.22 17.78 13.06
C ASN A 222 9.76 17.79 13.07
N LEU A 223 10.38 17.65 14.25
CA LEU A 223 11.82 17.77 14.53
C LEU A 223 12.70 16.87 13.65
N PHE A 224 12.14 15.80 13.08
CA PHE A 224 12.85 14.80 12.27
C PHE A 224 12.32 14.68 10.84
N TRP A 225 11.75 15.76 10.28
CA TRP A 225 11.20 15.75 8.91
C TRP A 225 12.22 15.31 7.84
N ILE A 226 13.49 15.70 8.00
CA ILE A 226 14.59 15.29 7.10
C ILE A 226 14.78 13.76 7.12
N CYS A 227 14.73 13.14 8.31
CA CYS A 227 14.83 11.69 8.45
C CYS A 227 13.65 10.97 7.79
N LYS A 228 12.42 11.49 7.94
CA LYS A 228 11.23 10.96 7.26
C LYS A 228 11.37 11.03 5.74
N THR A 229 11.85 12.15 5.20
CA THR A 229 12.05 12.32 3.75
C THR A 229 13.15 11.39 3.22
N CYS A 230 14.28 11.27 3.91
CA CYS A 230 15.35 10.34 3.56
C CYS A 230 14.85 8.89 3.57
N PHE A 231 14.11 8.48 4.60
CA PHE A 231 13.53 7.15 4.71
C PHE A 231 12.53 6.85 3.58
N ARG A 232 11.69 7.84 3.20
CA ARG A 232 10.81 7.71 2.03
C ARG A 232 11.61 7.52 0.74
N CYS A 233 12.66 8.30 0.52
CA CYS A 233 13.53 8.14 -0.64
C CYS A 233 14.18 6.74 -0.68
N LEU A 234 14.68 6.23 0.45
CA LEU A 234 15.21 4.87 0.55
C LEU A 234 14.15 3.81 0.25
N LYS A 235 12.92 3.99 0.75
CA LYS A 235 11.81 3.06 0.49
C LYS A 235 11.42 3.06 -1.00
N ARG A 236 11.39 4.22 -1.65
CA ARG A 236 11.15 4.37 -3.09
C ARG A 236 12.26 3.70 -3.92
N LEU A 237 13.53 3.94 -3.57
CA LEU A 237 14.68 3.30 -4.23
C LEU A 237 14.63 1.79 -4.07
N LYS A 238 14.36 1.29 -2.85
CA LYS A 238 14.17 -0.14 -2.58
C LYS A 238 13.08 -0.73 -3.47
N MET A 239 11.91 -0.11 -3.56
CA MET A 239 10.81 -0.60 -4.40
C MET A 239 11.12 -0.52 -5.90
N SER A 240 11.90 0.47 -6.34
CA SER A 240 12.30 0.60 -7.73
C SER A 240 13.37 -0.42 -8.14
N TRP A 241 14.28 -0.78 -7.24
CA TRP A 241 15.36 -1.73 -7.51
C TRP A 241 14.97 -3.18 -7.24
N PHE A 242 14.15 -3.40 -6.21
CA PHE A 242 13.74 -4.72 -5.74
C PHE A 242 12.22 -4.77 -5.61
N LEU A 243 11.55 -4.86 -6.75
CA LEU A 243 10.11 -5.09 -6.80
C LEU A 243 9.84 -6.51 -6.24
N PRO A 244 9.12 -6.64 -5.11
CA PRO A 244 8.96 -7.94 -4.45
C PRO A 244 8.14 -8.92 -5.30
N THR A 245 8.37 -10.22 -5.16
CA THR A 245 7.58 -11.24 -5.86
C THR A 245 6.10 -11.19 -5.47
N VAL A 246 5.83 -10.88 -4.20
CA VAL A 246 4.49 -10.71 -3.67
C VAL A 246 4.43 -9.37 -2.94
N LEU A 247 3.48 -8.52 -3.33
CA LEU A 247 3.25 -7.22 -2.73
C LEU A 247 1.90 -7.21 -2.03
N ASP A 248 1.92 -7.08 -0.70
CA ASP A 248 0.72 -6.89 0.09
C ASP A 248 0.17 -5.46 -0.10
N THR A 249 -1.10 -5.37 -0.47
CA THR A 249 -1.79 -4.10 -0.66
C THR A 249 -2.27 -3.50 0.67
N GLY A 250 -2.38 -4.32 1.72
CA GLY A 250 -3.02 -3.94 2.99
C GLY A 250 -4.54 -3.83 2.90
N GLN A 251 -5.16 -4.38 1.83
CA GLN A 251 -6.61 -4.38 1.59
C GLN A 251 -7.18 -5.81 1.47
N GLY A 252 -6.47 -6.81 1.97
CA GLY A 252 -6.92 -8.21 1.98
C GLY A 252 -6.57 -9.03 0.73
N PHE A 253 -5.88 -8.44 -0.25
CA PHE A 253 -5.36 -9.16 -1.41
C PHE A 253 -3.95 -8.69 -1.78
N LYS A 254 -3.23 -9.50 -2.56
CA LYS A 254 -1.82 -9.35 -2.89
C LYS A 254 -1.63 -9.24 -4.40
N LEU A 255 -0.67 -8.42 -4.79
CA LEU A 255 -0.15 -8.35 -6.16
C LEU A 255 1.01 -9.32 -6.30
N VAL A 256 1.10 -9.99 -7.44
CA VAL A 256 1.98 -11.15 -7.62
C VAL A 256 2.77 -11.03 -8.91
N LYS A 257 4.02 -11.47 -8.84
CA LYS A 257 4.96 -11.50 -9.96
C LYS A 257 5.54 -12.92 -10.07
N SER A 258 5.58 -13.45 -11.27
CA SER A 258 6.26 -14.70 -11.65
C SER A 258 7.77 -14.52 -11.83
#